data_AF-A0A2V8WSQ2-F1
#
_entry.id   AF-A0A2V8WSQ2-F1
#
_cell.length_a   1.000
_cell.length_b   1.000
_cell.length_c   1.000
_cell.angle_alpha   90.00
_cell.angle_beta   90.00
_cell.angle_gamma   90.00
#
_symmetry.space_group_name_H-M   'P 1'
#
loop_
_entity.id
_entity.type
_entity.pdbx_description
1 polymer ?
#
loop_
_entity_poly.entity_id
_entity_poly.type
_entity_poly.pdbx_seq_one_letter_code
_entity_poly.pdbx_strand_id
1 'polypeptide(L)' 'MADNGKDVSRFFTNSGRMMKPIQRVNVDFTAPMLEELERHARELNISRQAVIKTLIRQGLDQRHLARASRPRVKRS' A
#
# COMPACT_ATOMS: atom_id res chain seq x y z
N MET A 1 -26.21 -24.50 -13.93
CA MET A 1 -25.84 -25.44 -12.84
C MET A 1 -24.48 -24.98 -12.30
N ALA A 2 -24.27 -24.34 -11.17
CA ALA A 2 -25.04 -24.20 -9.92
C ALA A 2 -25.89 -22.93 -9.88
N ASP A 3 -27.21 -23.13 -9.80
CA ASP A 3 -28.21 -22.11 -9.54
C ASP A 3 -29.21 -22.76 -8.60
N ASN A 4 -28.98 -22.67 -7.29
CA ASN A 4 -29.94 -23.21 -6.32
C ASN A 4 -29.86 -22.62 -4.91
N GLY A 5 -29.34 -21.40 -4.75
CA GLY A 5 -29.57 -20.57 -3.54
C GLY A 5 -29.34 -21.22 -2.17
N LYS A 6 -28.58 -22.32 -2.07
CA LYS A 6 -28.39 -23.02 -0.79
C LYS A 6 -27.38 -22.24 0.04
N ASP A 7 -27.78 -21.92 1.27
CA ASP A 7 -26.94 -21.22 2.23
C ASP A 7 -25.69 -22.06 2.56
N VAL A 8 -24.53 -21.59 2.10
CA VAL A 8 -23.21 -22.19 2.33
C VAL A 8 -22.51 -21.60 3.54
N SER A 9 -23.19 -20.76 4.34
CA SER A 9 -22.66 -20.14 5.57
C SER A 9 -22.00 -21.14 6.53
N ARG A 10 -22.51 -22.37 6.60
CA ARG A 10 -21.96 -23.50 7.37
C ARG A 10 -20.52 -23.91 7.01
N PHE A 11 -20.01 -23.51 5.85
CA PHE A 11 -18.63 -23.78 5.41
C PHE A 11 -17.69 -22.58 5.60
N PHE A 12 -18.21 -21.41 5.94
CA PHE A 12 -17.44 -20.20 6.20
C PHE A 12 -17.28 -20.01 7.71
N THR A 13 -16.15 -20.47 8.26
CA THR A 13 -15.81 -20.28 9.68
C THR A 13 -15.50 -18.83 10.06
N ASN A 14 -15.54 -17.89 9.09
CA ASN A 14 -15.16 -16.47 9.20
C ASN A 14 -13.85 -16.23 9.98
N SER A 15 -12.98 -17.25 10.03
CA SER A 15 -11.76 -17.28 10.85
C SER A 15 -10.54 -16.71 10.12
N GLY A 16 -10.72 -16.28 8.87
CA GLY A 16 -9.74 -15.50 8.14
C GLY A 16 -9.80 -14.04 8.56
N ARG A 17 -8.64 -13.42 8.82
CA ARG A 17 -8.56 -11.97 9.03
C ARG A 17 -9.00 -11.29 7.73
N MET A 18 -10.21 -10.73 7.70
CA MET A 18 -10.74 -10.04 6.53
C MET A 18 -9.83 -8.85 6.20
N MET A 19 -9.08 -8.97 5.10
CA MET A 19 -8.29 -7.86 4.59
C MET A 19 -9.25 -6.80 4.07
N LYS A 20 -9.03 -5.54 4.48
CA LYS A 20 -9.83 -4.45 3.93
C LYS A 20 -9.70 -4.44 2.40
N PRO A 21 -10.78 -4.13 1.66
CA PRO A 21 -10.72 -4.01 0.22
C PRO A 21 -9.67 -2.98 -0.21
N ILE A 22 -9.08 -3.20 -1.39
CA ILE A 22 -8.07 -2.30 -1.96
C ILE A 22 -8.71 -0.93 -2.22
N GLN A 23 -8.16 0.12 -1.62
CA GLN A 23 -8.52 1.51 -1.89
C GLN A 23 -7.62 2.04 -3.01
N ARG A 24 -8.23 2.54 -4.10
CA ARG A 24 -7.50 3.13 -5.23
C ARG A 24 -7.42 4.64 -5.07
N VAL A 25 -6.27 5.20 -5.42
CA VAL A 25 -6.03 6.65 -5.42
C VAL A 25 -5.45 7.03 -6.77
N ASN A 26 -6.00 8.08 -7.39
CA ASN A 26 -5.50 8.63 -8.64
C ASN A 26 -4.49 9.74 -8.33
N VAL A 27 -3.37 9.74 -9.04
CA VAL A 27 -2.28 10.73 -8.89
C VAL A 27 -1.77 11.05 -10.28
N ASP A 28 -1.63 12.33 -10.58
CA ASP A 28 -1.05 12.78 -11.84
C ASP A 28 0.47 12.71 -11.78
N PHE A 29 1.06 12.20 -12.86
CA PHE A 29 2.51 12.15 -13.06
C PHE A 29 2.83 12.82 -14.38
N THR A 30 3.87 13.65 -14.40
CA THR A 30 4.38 14.20 -15.65
C THR A 30 5.07 13.09 -16.46
N ALA A 31 5.18 13.27 -17.78
CA ALA A 31 5.90 12.31 -18.63
C ALA A 31 7.34 12.04 -18.15
N PRO A 32 8.14 13.06 -17.77
CA PRO A 32 9.49 12.83 -17.23
C PRO A 32 9.51 11.95 -15.96
N MET A 33 8.54 12.14 -15.06
CA MET A 33 8.45 11.33 -13.83
C MET A 33 8.12 9.87 -14.15
N LEU A 34 7.25 9.62 -15.14
CA LEU A 34 6.93 8.27 -15.57
C LEU A 34 8.13 7.58 -16.21
N GLU A 35 8.89 8.28 -17.04
CA GLU A 35 10.12 7.74 -17.65
C GLU A 35 11.16 7.35 -16.60
N GLU A 36 11.36 8.20 -15.58
CA GLU A 36 12.25 7.90 -14.46
C GLU A 36 11.79 6.67 -13.67
N LEU A 37 10.50 6.61 -13.36
CA LEU A 37 9.92 5.48 -12.65
C LEU A 37 10.05 4.17 -13.44
N GLU A 38 9.92 4.22 -14.77
CA GLU A 38 10.10 3.08 -15.65
C GLU A 38 11.54 2.59 -15.72
N ARG A 39 12.52 3.51 -15.76
CA ARG A 39 13.94 3.14 -15.70
C ARG A 39 14.23 2.37 -14.42
N HIS A 40 13.84 2.90 -13.28
CA HIS A 40 14.04 2.23 -11.98
C HIS A 40 13.29 0.91 -11.88
N ALA A 41 12.05 0.84 -12.38
CA ALA A 41 11.29 -0.40 -12.42
C ALA A 41 12.00 -1.48 -13.25
N ARG A 42 12.58 -1.13 -14.40
CA ARG A 42 13.36 -2.04 -15.24
C ARG A 42 14.66 -2.49 -14.57
N GLU A 43 15.42 -1.57 -14.00
CA GLU A 43 16.67 -1.86 -13.30
C GLU A 43 16.46 -2.85 -12.14
N LEU A 44 15.37 -2.68 -11.40
CA LEU A 44 15.01 -3.54 -10.27
C LEU A 44 14.21 -4.79 -10.69
N ASN A 45 13.84 -4.91 -11.96
CA ASN A 45 12.95 -5.96 -12.50
C ASN A 45 11.63 -6.12 -11.71
N ILE A 46 10.97 -5.01 -11.40
CA ILE A 46 9.69 -4.97 -10.69
C ILE A 46 8.70 -4.01 -11.36
N SER A 47 7.42 -4.05 -10.95
CA SER A 47 6.43 -3.11 -11.46
C SER A 47 6.64 -1.68 -10.93
N ARG A 48 6.22 -0.68 -11.72
CA ARG A 48 6.12 0.73 -11.29
C ARG A 48 5.36 0.89 -9.97
N GLN A 49 4.27 0.13 -9.79
CA GLN A 49 3.50 0.14 -8.55
C GLN A 49 4.29 -0.36 -7.34
N ALA A 50 5.16 -1.37 -7.53
CA ALA A 50 6.02 -1.86 -6.46
C ALA A 50 7.07 -0.81 -6.06
N VAL A 51 7.66 -0.11 -7.04
CA VAL A 51 8.56 1.03 -6.78
C VAL A 51 7.84 2.12 -5.98
N ILE A 52 6.68 2.60 -6.47
CA ILE A 52 5.86 3.62 -5.79
C ILE A 52 5.53 3.20 -4.36
N LYS A 53 5.06 1.95 -4.17
CA LYS A 53 4.67 1.43 -2.86
C LYS A 53 5.84 1.43 -1.87
N THR A 54 7.03 1.05 -2.34
CA THR A 54 8.25 1.03 -1.52
C THR A 54 8.70 2.44 -1.15
N LEU A 55 8.73 3.37 -2.10
CA LEU A 55 9.12 4.76 -1.84
C LEU A 55 8.17 5.45 -0.85
N ILE A 56 6.85 5.24 -1.00
CA ILE A 56 5.85 5.75 -0.04
C ILE A 56 6.11 5.19 1.36
N ARG A 57 6.37 3.87 1.47
CA ARG A 57 6.66 3.22 2.75
C ARG A 57 7.89 3.84 3.41
N GLN A 58 9.00 3.94 2.67
CA GLN A 58 10.25 4.52 3.15
C GLN A 58 10.08 5.97 3.60
N GLY A 59 9.40 6.81 2.82
CA GLY A 59 9.15 8.21 3.18
C GLY A 59 8.30 8.37 4.43
N LEU A 60 7.29 7.52 4.63
CA LEU A 60 6.47 7.51 5.84
C LEU A 60 7.27 7.02 7.06
N ASP A 61 8.05 5.96 6.90
CA ASP A 61 8.85 5.38 7.98
C ASP A 61 9.93 6.38 8.45
N GLN A 62 10.62 7.05 7.53
CA GLN A 62 11.57 8.13 7.84
C GLN A 62 10.92 9.27 8.62
N ARG A 63 9.70 9.68 8.24
CA ARG A 63 8.94 10.71 8.97
C ARG A 63 8.54 10.25 10.37
N HIS A 64 8.13 8.99 10.53
CA HIS A 64 7.80 8.45 11.84
C HIS A 64 9.02 8.42 12.76
N LEU A 65 10.17 7.97 12.25
CA LEU A 65 11.44 8.00 12.99
C LEU A 65 11.79 9.44 13.41
N ALA A 66 11.77 10.40 12.47
CA ALA A 66 12.06 11.79 12.78
C ALA A 66 11.11 12.41 13.82
N ARG A 67 9.83 12.00 13.86
CA ARG A 67 8.87 12.45 14.88
C ARG A 67 9.11 11.79 16.23
N ALA A 68 9.47 10.52 16.26
CA ALA A 68 9.79 9.80 17.50
C ALA A 68 11.06 10.34 18.18
N SER A 69 12.04 10.80 17.38
CA SER A 69 13.29 11.38 17.87
C SER A 69 13.15 12.82 18.41
N ARG A 70 12.00 13.48 18.24
CA ARG A 70 11.80 14.84 18.76
C ARG A 70 11.55 14.78 20.28
N PRO A 71 12.37 15.44 21.11
CA PRO A 71 12.11 15.50 22.54
C PRO A 71 10.74 16.12 22.79
N ARG A 72 9.88 15.45 23.58
CA ARG A 72 8.67 16.08 24.12
C ARG A 72 9.14 17.23 25.00
N VAL A 73 9.05 18.46 24.49
CA VAL A 73 9.16 19.65 25.32
C VAL A 73 8.05 19.54 26.37
N LYS A 74 8.43 19.19 27.61
CA LYS A 74 7.54 19.32 28.76
C LYS A 74 7.28 20.81 28.91
N ARG A 75 6.08 21.25 28.54
CA ARG A 75 5.59 22.57 28.95
C ARG A 75 5.34 22.46 30.45
N SER A 76 6.23 23.06 31.24
CA SER A 76 6.01 23.38 32.65
C SER A 76 5.09 24.60 32.77
#